data_AF-A0A5S4EXJ4-F1
#
_entry.id   AF-A0A5S4EXJ4-F1
#
_cell.length_a   1.000
_cell.length_b   1.000
_cell.length_c   1.000
_cell.angle_alpha   90.00
_cell.angle_beta   90.00
_cell.angle_gamma   90.00
#
_symmetry.space_group_name_H-M   'P 1'
#
loop_
_entity.id
_entity.type
_entity.pdbx_description
1 polymer ?
#
loop_
_entity_poly.entity_id
_entity_poly.type
_entity_poly.pdbx_seq_one_letter_code
_entity_poly.pdbx_strand_id
1 'polypeptide(L)'
;PFPALDAMLPTERAKPPKDASAYAFEFAWGGRRLLVPIEGGRTDAAREHPWLRGLAESFGSRTAVLDGELATLGGGEILVFYDLLYDDGRSLVEQPYTARRSALEALGLSGAHWQTAPSWPGEAGPVRQAAREQGLPGVVAKRLDSPYEPGPSTSWLFIPAS
;
A
#
# COMPACT_ATOMS: atom_id res chain seq x y z
N PRO A 1 21.01 5.66 4.12
CA PRO A 1 20.68 4.31 3.59
C PRO A 1 19.32 3.84 4.09
N PHE A 2 18.49 3.33 3.18
CA PHE A 2 17.21 2.72 3.55
C PHE A 2 17.43 1.46 4.40
N PRO A 3 16.49 1.14 5.31
CA PRO A 3 16.46 -0.19 5.91
C PRO A 3 16.28 -1.24 4.80
N ALA A 4 16.97 -2.38 4.92
CA ALA A 4 16.66 -3.55 4.11
C ALA A 4 15.29 -4.08 4.57
N LEU A 5 14.29 -4.00 3.70
CA LEU A 5 12.90 -4.36 4.02
C LEU A 5 12.37 -5.36 2.99
N ASP A 6 11.76 -6.42 3.50
CA ASP A 6 10.88 -7.28 2.72
C ASP A 6 9.43 -6.74 2.77
N ALA A 7 8.62 -7.16 1.80
CA ALA A 7 7.19 -6.87 1.79
C ALA A 7 6.47 -7.56 2.96
N MET A 8 5.56 -6.85 3.63
CA MET A 8 4.66 -7.39 4.64
C MET A 8 3.48 -8.10 3.96
N LEU A 9 3.37 -9.42 4.12
CA LEU A 9 2.42 -10.24 3.36
C LEU A 9 1.15 -10.47 4.19
N PRO A 10 -0.04 -10.15 3.66
CA PRO A 10 -1.29 -10.39 4.37
C PRO A 10 -1.53 -11.89 4.51
N THR A 11 -2.04 -12.33 5.66
CA THR A 11 -2.48 -13.71 5.84
C THR A 11 -3.94 -13.85 5.44
N GLU A 12 -4.27 -14.86 4.63
CA GLU A 12 -5.64 -15.12 4.19
C GLU A 12 -6.56 -15.51 5.36
N ARG A 13 -7.79 -14.99 5.32
CA ARG A 13 -8.89 -15.30 6.24
C ARG A 13 -10.20 -15.39 5.47
N ALA A 14 -11.01 -16.41 5.77
CA ALA A 14 -12.31 -16.59 5.14
C ALA A 14 -13.36 -15.53 5.55
N LYS A 15 -13.16 -14.84 6.68
CA LYS A 15 -14.11 -13.86 7.22
C LYS A 15 -13.36 -12.61 7.71
N PRO A 16 -13.98 -11.42 7.62
CA PRO A 16 -13.46 -10.21 8.24
C PRO A 16 -13.22 -10.37 9.76
N PRO A 17 -12.33 -9.56 10.36
CA PRO A 17 -12.17 -9.52 11.81
C PRO A 17 -13.49 -9.15 12.50
N LYS A 18 -13.75 -9.74 13.68
CA LYS A 18 -14.99 -9.49 14.44
C LYS A 18 -15.13 -8.02 14.84
N ASP A 19 -14.02 -7.43 15.29
CA ASP A 19 -13.91 -6.00 15.55
C ASP A 19 -13.37 -5.31 14.30
N ALA A 20 -14.27 -4.93 13.40
CA ALA A 20 -13.89 -4.20 12.19
C ALA A 20 -13.34 -2.79 12.52
N SER A 21 -13.74 -2.19 13.65
CA SER A 21 -13.34 -0.82 14.03
C SER A 21 -11.86 -0.70 14.34
N ALA A 22 -11.20 -1.81 14.69
CA ALA A 22 -9.76 -1.89 14.88
C ALA A 22 -8.96 -1.98 13.57
N TYR A 23 -9.62 -1.97 12.40
CA TYR A 23 -8.99 -2.17 11.09
C TYR A 23 -9.42 -1.08 10.11
N ALA A 24 -8.53 -0.77 9.17
CA ALA A 24 -8.89 -0.18 7.90
C ALA A 24 -8.98 -1.25 6.82
N PHE A 25 -9.87 -1.05 5.86
CA PHE A 25 -10.06 -1.94 4.72
C PHE A 25 -9.61 -1.23 3.45
N GLU A 26 -8.88 -1.94 2.61
CA GLU A 26 -8.43 -1.50 1.29
C GLU A 26 -8.73 -2.58 0.27
N PHE A 27 -8.87 -2.22 -1.00
CA PHE A 27 -9.01 -3.22 -2.06
C PHE A 27 -7.71 -4.01 -2.25
N ALA A 28 -7.84 -5.33 -2.49
CA ALA A 28 -6.77 -6.11 -3.07
C ALA A 28 -6.84 -5.95 -4.59
N TRP A 29 -5.77 -5.47 -5.23
CA TRP A 29 -5.79 -5.10 -6.65
C TRP A 29 -5.47 -6.28 -7.59
N GLY A 30 -4.98 -7.40 -7.05
CA GLY A 30 -4.64 -8.61 -7.80
C GLY A 30 -3.35 -8.51 -8.63
N GLY A 31 -2.53 -7.50 -8.37
CA GLY A 31 -1.27 -7.23 -9.02
C GLY A 31 -0.04 -7.75 -8.26
N ARG A 32 1.13 -7.27 -8.68
CA ARG A 32 2.42 -7.62 -8.08
C ARG A 32 2.82 -6.57 -7.06
N ARG A 33 3.13 -6.98 -5.83
CA ARG A 33 3.66 -6.07 -4.81
C ARG A 33 5.03 -5.52 -5.21
N LEU A 34 5.24 -4.23 -4.94
CA LEU A 34 6.47 -3.51 -5.26
C LEU A 34 6.81 -2.51 -4.16
N LEU A 35 7.99 -2.66 -3.57
CA LEU A 35 8.61 -1.62 -2.77
C LEU A 35 9.35 -0.65 -3.69
N VAL A 36 9.16 0.66 -3.47
CA VAL A 36 9.77 1.71 -4.28
C VAL A 36 10.58 2.65 -3.37
N PRO A 37 11.87 2.34 -3.16
CA PRO A 37 12.80 3.28 -2.55
C PRO A 37 13.11 4.43 -3.52
N ILE A 38 13.08 5.66 -3.01
CA ILE A 38 13.33 6.90 -3.77
C ILE A 38 14.39 7.72 -3.05
N GLU A 39 15.54 7.94 -3.70
CA GLU A 39 16.64 8.75 -3.18
C GLU A 39 17.19 9.71 -4.24
N GLY A 40 17.17 11.01 -3.94
CA GLY A 40 17.66 12.05 -4.85
C GLY A 40 16.98 11.99 -6.21
N GLY A 41 15.65 11.92 -6.21
CA GLY A 41 14.82 11.94 -7.41
C GLY A 41 14.84 10.65 -8.23
N ARG A 42 15.35 9.54 -7.68
CA ARG A 42 15.62 8.31 -8.44
C ARG A 42 15.14 7.06 -7.71
N THR A 43 14.74 6.06 -8.48
CA THR A 43 14.42 4.71 -8.00
C THR A 43 14.92 3.66 -8.99
N ASP A 44 15.48 2.55 -8.50
CA ASP A 44 15.89 1.44 -9.37
C ASP A 44 14.70 0.70 -10.00
N ALA A 45 13.50 0.82 -9.42
CA ALA A 45 12.28 0.28 -10.01
C ALA A 45 12.00 0.86 -11.42
N ALA A 46 12.55 2.04 -11.73
CA ALA A 46 12.46 2.68 -13.04
C ALA A 46 13.27 1.98 -14.15
N ARG A 47 14.06 0.95 -13.82
CA ARG A 47 14.72 0.09 -14.82
C ARG A 47 13.72 -0.83 -15.50
N GLU A 48 12.82 -1.43 -14.71
CA GLU A 48 11.72 -2.26 -15.22
C GLU A 48 10.54 -1.41 -15.68
N HIS A 49 10.26 -0.31 -14.97
CA HIS A 49 9.08 0.53 -15.18
C HIS A 49 9.47 1.99 -15.44
N PRO A 50 9.90 2.36 -16.67
CA PRO A 50 10.48 3.68 -16.95
C PRO A 50 9.60 4.89 -16.57
N TRP A 51 8.28 4.72 -16.53
CA TRP A 51 7.33 5.76 -16.12
C TRP A 51 7.45 6.13 -14.62
N LEU A 52 8.09 5.30 -13.79
CA LEU A 52 8.39 5.62 -12.39
C LEU A 52 9.43 6.73 -12.22
N ARG A 53 10.14 7.15 -13.28
CA ARG A 53 11.04 8.32 -13.21
C ARG A 53 10.28 9.58 -12.85
N GLY A 54 9.11 9.80 -13.44
CA GLY A 54 8.29 10.98 -13.13
C GLY A 54 7.82 11.01 -11.67
N LEU A 55 7.47 9.85 -11.12
CA LEU A 55 7.18 9.71 -9.69
C LEU A 55 8.43 10.03 -8.85
N ALA A 56 9.58 9.42 -9.16
CA ALA A 56 10.78 9.62 -8.36
C ALA A 56 11.25 11.09 -8.41
N GLU A 57 11.22 11.72 -9.58
CA GLU A 57 11.56 13.14 -9.79
C GLU A 57 10.65 14.07 -8.97
N SER A 58 9.37 13.74 -8.80
CA SER A 58 8.44 14.56 -8.02
C SER A 58 8.78 14.63 -6.53
N PHE A 59 9.63 13.73 -6.02
CA PHE A 59 10.14 13.78 -4.64
C PHE A 59 11.35 14.71 -4.48
N GLY A 60 12.01 15.11 -5.58
CA GLY A 60 13.21 15.95 -5.51
C GLY A 60 14.29 15.33 -4.62
N SER A 61 14.75 16.05 -3.59
CA SER A 61 15.73 15.54 -2.63
C SER A 61 15.13 14.70 -1.50
N ARG A 62 13.80 14.66 -1.37
CA ARG A 62 13.12 13.90 -0.31
C ARG A 62 13.43 12.41 -0.48
N THR A 63 13.76 11.75 0.62
CA THR A 63 13.97 10.30 0.64
C THR A 63 12.70 9.59 1.07
N ALA A 64 12.34 8.49 0.40
CA ALA A 64 11.12 7.74 0.75
C ALA A 64 11.24 6.26 0.43
N VAL A 65 10.47 5.42 1.14
CA VAL A 65 10.21 4.03 0.74
C VAL A 65 8.70 3.82 0.72
N LEU A 66 8.15 3.71 -0.47
CA LEU A 66 6.72 3.45 -0.68
C LEU A 66 6.48 1.95 -0.83
N ASP A 67 5.34 1.48 -0.36
CA ASP A 67 4.84 0.12 -0.60
C ASP A 67 3.50 0.19 -1.33
N GLY A 68 3.39 -0.57 -2.42
CA GLY A 68 2.21 -0.59 -3.25
C GLY A 68 2.12 -1.83 -4.12
N GLU A 69 1.09 -1.85 -4.95
CA GLU A 69 0.79 -2.94 -5.86
C GLU A 69 0.76 -2.44 -7.30
N LEU A 70 1.61 -3.03 -8.13
CA LEU A 70 1.59 -2.85 -9.58
C LEU A 70 0.46 -3.69 -10.15
N ALA A 71 -0.63 -3.03 -10.50
CA ALA A 71 -1.86 -3.63 -11.01
C ALA A 71 -2.10 -3.23 -12.47
N THR A 72 -3.10 -3.86 -13.09
CA THR A 72 -3.59 -3.48 -14.42
C THR A 72 -4.99 -2.89 -14.29
N LEU A 73 -5.17 -1.66 -14.75
CA LEU A 73 -6.48 -0.98 -14.78
C LEU A 73 -6.67 -0.33 -16.15
N GLY A 74 -7.84 -0.55 -16.76
CA GLY A 74 -8.15 0.03 -18.07
C GLY A 74 -7.20 -0.39 -19.21
N GLY A 75 -6.50 -1.52 -19.06
CA GLY A 75 -5.51 -2.01 -20.02
C GLY A 75 -4.11 -1.40 -19.88
N GLY A 76 -3.87 -0.56 -18.86
CA GLY A 76 -2.55 0.00 -18.54
C GLY A 76 -2.05 -0.42 -17.16
N GLU A 77 -0.74 -0.33 -16.95
CA GLU A 77 -0.13 -0.49 -15.64
C GLU A 77 -0.38 0.73 -14.76
N ILE A 78 -0.69 0.46 -13.50
CA ILE A 78 -0.82 1.46 -12.45
C ILE A 78 -0.19 0.94 -11.16
N LEU A 79 0.53 1.79 -10.43
CA LEU A 79 1.03 1.48 -9.11
C LEU A 79 0.17 2.15 -8.04
N VAL A 80 -0.49 1.32 -7.24
CA VAL A 80 -1.40 1.76 -6.19
C VAL A 80 -0.70 1.64 -4.85
N PHE A 81 -0.34 2.78 -4.24
CA PHE A 81 0.41 2.84 -2.99
C PHE A 81 -0.49 2.79 -1.77
N TYR A 82 -0.12 2.00 -0.78
CA TYR A 82 -0.94 1.87 0.43
C TYR A 82 -0.15 1.92 1.75
N ASP A 83 1.17 2.02 1.70
CA ASP A 83 2.00 2.27 2.88
C ASP A 83 3.22 3.15 2.55
N LEU A 84 3.74 3.80 3.58
CA LEU A 84 4.97 4.60 3.55
C LEU A 84 5.84 4.15 4.72
N LEU A 85 7.00 3.58 4.40
CA LEU A 85 7.87 2.89 5.37
C LEU A 85 9.04 3.76 5.82
N TYR A 86 9.38 4.76 5.01
CA TYR A 86 10.45 5.71 5.28
C TYR A 86 10.08 7.04 4.64
N ASP A 87 10.37 8.13 5.35
CA ASP A 87 10.09 9.48 4.88
C ASP A 87 11.10 10.47 5.43
N ASP A 88 11.84 11.12 4.54
CA ASP A 88 12.78 12.20 4.78
C ASP A 88 13.67 12.04 6.04
N GLY A 89 14.48 10.99 6.05
CA GLY A 89 15.37 10.70 7.18
C GLY A 89 14.74 9.86 8.31
N ARG A 90 13.41 9.68 8.32
CA ARG A 90 12.67 9.01 9.39
C ARG A 90 12.12 7.65 8.94
N SER A 91 12.46 6.60 9.70
CA SER A 91 11.78 5.31 9.57
C SER A 91 10.37 5.38 10.16
N LEU A 92 9.40 4.82 9.42
CA LEU A 92 8.01 4.70 9.84
C LEU A 92 7.63 3.24 10.17
N VAL A 93 8.54 2.28 9.98
CA VAL A 93 8.28 0.84 10.14
C VAL A 93 7.66 0.48 11.51
N GLU A 94 8.21 1.06 12.59
CA GLU A 94 7.72 0.82 13.97
C GLU A 94 6.49 1.66 14.32
N GLN A 95 6.06 2.58 13.45
CA GLN A 95 4.90 3.42 13.70
C GLN A 95 3.61 2.65 13.41
N PRO A 96 2.51 2.91 14.15
CA PRO A 96 1.21 2.31 13.87
C PRO A 96 0.73 2.65 12.45
N TYR A 97 -0.04 1.76 11.83
CA TYR A 97 -0.55 1.93 10.47
C TYR A 97 -1.23 3.28 10.26
N THR A 98 -2.00 3.77 11.22
CA THR A 98 -2.64 5.10 11.17
C THR A 98 -1.66 6.24 10.93
N ALA A 99 -0.49 6.23 11.58
CA ALA A 99 0.53 7.25 11.40
C ALA A 99 1.19 7.15 10.02
N ARG A 100 1.51 5.92 9.56
CA ARG A 100 2.09 5.69 8.23
C ARG A 100 1.12 6.08 7.12
N ARG A 101 -0.16 5.75 7.30
CA ARG A 101 -1.24 6.06 6.38
C ARG A 101 -1.45 7.57 6.24
N SER A 102 -1.49 8.29 7.35
CA SER A 102 -1.59 9.76 7.33
C SER A 102 -0.39 10.40 6.62
N ALA A 103 0.83 9.88 6.84
CA ALA A 103 2.02 10.36 6.16
C ALA A 103 1.99 10.07 4.64
N LEU A 104 1.52 8.88 4.22
CA LEU A 104 1.31 8.54 2.81
C LEU A 104 0.29 9.47 2.13
N GLU A 105 -0.84 9.74 2.79
CA GLU A 105 -1.87 10.63 2.25
C GLU A 105 -1.37 12.06 2.10
N ALA A 106 -0.55 12.54 3.04
CA ALA A 106 0.07 13.86 2.97
C ALA A 106 1.03 14.05 1.78
N LEU A 107 1.50 12.97 1.14
CA LEU A 107 2.29 13.04 -0.09
C LEU A 107 1.44 13.44 -1.31
N GLY A 108 0.11 13.27 -1.26
CA GLY A 108 -0.78 13.63 -2.36
C GLY A 108 -0.49 12.88 -3.66
N LEU A 109 -0.08 11.60 -3.57
CA LEU A 109 0.29 10.81 -4.75
C LEU A 109 -0.91 10.59 -5.66
N SER A 110 -0.95 11.34 -6.75
CA SER A 110 -1.92 11.22 -7.82
C SER A 110 -1.26 11.59 -9.14
N GLY A 111 -1.13 10.61 -10.03
CA GLY A 111 -0.54 10.78 -11.35
C GLY A 111 -1.15 9.84 -12.37
N ALA A 112 -0.67 9.90 -13.62
CA ALA A 112 -1.24 9.11 -14.71
C ALA A 112 -1.12 7.59 -14.50
N HIS A 113 -0.05 7.14 -13.82
CA HIS A 113 0.28 5.73 -13.62
C HIS A 113 0.47 5.36 -12.15
N TRP A 114 0.08 6.24 -11.22
CA TRP A 114 0.17 5.95 -9.79
C TRP A 114 -0.87 6.71 -8.98
N GLN A 115 -1.27 6.13 -7.85
CA GLN A 115 -2.17 6.79 -6.91
C GLN A 115 -2.00 6.21 -5.50
N THR A 116 -2.39 6.97 -4.49
CA THR A 116 -2.64 6.42 -3.15
C THR A 116 -3.93 5.61 -3.16
N ALA A 117 -3.88 4.36 -2.68
CA ALA A 117 -5.03 3.49 -2.50
C ALA A 117 -6.03 4.16 -1.55
N PRO A 118 -7.34 4.15 -1.82
CA PRO A 118 -8.32 4.52 -0.80
C PRO A 118 -8.28 3.53 0.38
N SER A 119 -8.59 4.03 1.58
CA SER A 119 -8.61 3.25 2.82
C SER A 119 -9.83 3.64 3.66
N TRP A 120 -10.55 2.64 4.17
CA TRP A 120 -11.81 2.83 4.88
C TRP A 120 -11.75 2.20 6.29
N PRO A 121 -11.58 2.99 7.35
CA PRO A 121 -11.63 2.52 8.73
C PRO A 121 -12.99 1.93 9.10
N GLY A 122 -13.03 0.71 9.65
CA GLY A 122 -14.27 0.10 10.16
C GLY A 122 -15.23 -0.49 9.13
N GLU A 123 -15.04 -0.25 7.83
CA GLU A 123 -16.04 -0.53 6.79
C GLU A 123 -15.89 -1.90 6.09
N ALA A 124 -15.80 -2.99 6.86
CA ALA A 124 -15.56 -4.32 6.28
C ALA A 124 -16.58 -4.75 5.22
N GLY A 125 -17.87 -4.58 5.51
CA GLY A 125 -18.98 -5.06 4.68
C GLY A 125 -19.10 -4.32 3.34
N PRO A 126 -19.30 -2.99 3.36
CA PRO A 126 -19.43 -2.19 2.14
C PRO A 126 -18.21 -2.31 1.21
N VAL A 127 -16.99 -2.25 1.75
CA VAL A 127 -15.77 -2.34 0.93
C VAL A 127 -15.64 -3.72 0.31
N ARG A 128 -15.90 -4.80 1.05
CA ARG A 128 -15.85 -6.16 0.50
C ARG A 128 -16.94 -6.40 -0.56
N GLN A 129 -18.13 -5.84 -0.37
CA GLN A 129 -19.19 -5.88 -1.38
C GLN A 129 -18.77 -5.13 -2.65
N ALA A 130 -18.24 -3.91 -2.52
CA ALA A 130 -17.75 -3.13 -3.65
C ALA A 130 -16.61 -3.84 -4.39
N ALA A 131 -15.73 -4.55 -3.67
CA ALA A 131 -14.68 -5.37 -4.28
C ALA A 131 -15.30 -6.47 -5.16
N ARG A 132 -16.32 -7.17 -4.65
CA ARG A 132 -17.04 -8.22 -5.39
C ARG A 132 -17.72 -7.68 -6.64
N GLU A 133 -18.41 -6.54 -6.54
CA GLU A 133 -19.11 -5.90 -7.66
C GLU A 133 -18.15 -5.45 -8.77
N GLN A 134 -16.92 -5.08 -8.41
CA GLN A 134 -15.87 -4.70 -9.34
C GLN A 134 -15.03 -5.89 -9.85
N GLY A 135 -15.34 -7.12 -9.42
CA GLY A 135 -14.57 -8.31 -9.79
C GLY A 135 -13.16 -8.34 -9.22
N LEU A 136 -12.89 -7.58 -8.15
CA LEU A 136 -11.60 -7.57 -7.46
C LEU A 136 -11.43 -8.84 -6.61
N PRO A 137 -10.20 -9.34 -6.41
CA PRO A 137 -9.94 -10.55 -5.63
C PRO A 137 -10.51 -10.52 -4.20
N GLY A 138 -10.52 -9.35 -3.57
CA GLY A 138 -10.91 -9.22 -2.17
C GLY A 138 -10.53 -7.87 -1.58
N VAL A 139 -10.40 -7.87 -0.26
CA VAL A 139 -9.96 -6.71 0.53
C VAL A 139 -8.79 -7.12 1.43
N VAL A 140 -7.95 -6.15 1.76
CA VAL A 140 -6.94 -6.29 2.81
C VAL A 140 -7.41 -5.49 4.02
N ALA A 141 -7.61 -6.16 5.15
CA ALA A 141 -7.84 -5.51 6.44
C ALA A 141 -6.49 -5.27 7.12
N LYS A 142 -6.19 -4.02 7.47
CA LYS A 142 -4.96 -3.60 8.11
C LYS A 142 -5.26 -3.08 9.51
N ARG A 143 -4.68 -3.70 10.53
CA ARG A 143 -4.90 -3.33 11.93
C ARG A 143 -4.34 -1.93 12.20
N LEU A 144 -5.16 -1.04 12.77
CA LEU A 144 -4.87 0.40 12.83
C LEU A 144 -3.65 0.77 13.70
N ASP A 145 -3.40 0.01 14.75
CA ASP A 145 -2.32 0.19 15.72
C ASP A 145 -1.06 -0.63 15.40
N SER A 146 -1.06 -1.44 14.32
CA SER A 146 0.05 -2.36 14.08
C SER A 146 1.25 -1.69 13.42
N PRO A 147 2.48 -2.06 13.80
CA PRO A 147 3.67 -1.71 13.03
C PRO A 147 3.65 -2.41 11.66
N TYR A 148 4.65 -2.11 10.84
CA TYR A 148 4.93 -2.85 9.62
C TYR A 148 5.86 -4.02 9.94
N GLU A 149 5.43 -5.24 9.64
CA GLU A 149 6.16 -6.48 9.96
C GLU A 149 6.58 -7.17 8.64
N PRO A 150 7.85 -7.06 8.21
CA PRO A 150 8.29 -7.73 6.98
C PRO A 150 8.02 -9.23 7.00
N GLY A 151 7.56 -9.78 5.87
CA GLY A 151 7.15 -11.19 5.76
C GLY A 151 5.69 -11.44 6.19
N PRO A 152 5.32 -12.70 6.51
CA PRO A 152 3.94 -13.05 6.85
C PRO A 152 3.43 -12.30 8.08
N SER A 153 2.28 -11.64 7.93
CA SER A 153 1.70 -10.78 8.97
C SER A 153 0.47 -11.40 9.63
N THR A 154 0.28 -11.12 10.92
CA THR A 154 -0.97 -11.39 11.65
C THR A 154 -1.90 -10.18 11.74
N SER A 155 -1.41 -9.00 11.36
CA SER A 155 -2.08 -7.69 11.46
C SER A 155 -2.61 -7.20 10.11
N TRP A 156 -2.12 -7.75 9.00
CA TRP A 156 -2.70 -7.60 7.67
C TRP A 156 -3.39 -8.89 7.26
N LEU A 157 -4.68 -8.81 6.94
CA LEU A 157 -5.52 -9.95 6.63
C LEU A 157 -6.10 -9.79 5.22
N PHE A 158 -5.87 -10.76 4.35
CA PHE A 158 -6.55 -10.81 3.06
C PHE A 158 -7.88 -11.54 3.24
N ILE A 159 -8.98 -10.92 2.80
CA ILE A 159 -10.32 -11.50 2.82
C ILE A 159 -10.85 -11.56 1.38
N PRO A 160 -11.06 -12.76 0.82
CA PRO A 160 -11.61 -12.92 -0.53
C PRO A 160 -12.96 -12.23 -0.70
N ALA A 161 -13.25 -11.70 -1.89
CA ALA A 161 -14.54 -11.08 -2.21
C ALA A 161 -15.70 -12.08 -2.37
N SER A 162 -15.38 -13.35 -2.68
CA SER A 162 -16.32 -14.45 -2.91
C SER A 162 -16.98 -14.98 -1.63
#